data_AF-A0A6C0AK89-F1
#
_entry.id   AF-A0A6C0AK89-F1
#
_cell.length_a   1.000
_cell.length_b   1.000
_cell.length_c   1.000
_cell.angle_alpha   90.00
_cell.angle_beta   90.00
_cell.angle_gamma   90.00
#
_symmetry.space_group_name_H-M   'P 1'
#
loop_
_entity.id
_entity.type
_entity.pdbx_description
1 polymer ?
#
loop_
_entity_poly.entity_id
_entity_poly.type
_entity_poly.pdbx_seq_one_letter_code
_entity_poly.pdbx_strand_id
1 'polypeptide(L)'
;MCLTRLFAALSRFISDQYVDRGYIHRKYLLGEYDEYDESMTTVPEDCIYVEEWRKQDEVRRRVIYELEEITPYEGNPFAPFKNPWNWIGDASTDVDITAAVDRYLMPGNEIRLDLLLLFLRSHSHMSIMYTDAASGDEIVFPNKGVRIEADGAV
;
A
#
# COMPACT_ATOMS: atom_id res chain seq x y z
N MET A 1 -12.29 21.40 -34.16
CA MET A 1 -11.24 20.82 -33.29
C MET A 1 -11.56 20.87 -31.77
N CYS A 2 -12.64 21.50 -31.30
CA CYS A 2 -13.00 21.51 -29.86
C CYS A 2 -13.86 20.32 -29.39
N LEU A 3 -14.66 19.71 -30.28
CA LEU A 3 -15.56 18.60 -29.95
C LEU A 3 -14.80 17.35 -29.47
N THR A 4 -13.63 17.04 -30.03
CA THR A 4 -12.81 15.89 -29.62
C THR A 4 -12.28 16.02 -28.19
N ARG A 5 -11.95 17.23 -27.73
CA ARG A 5 -11.55 17.46 -26.33
C ARG A 5 -12.72 17.33 -25.36
N LEU A 6 -13.90 17.80 -25.77
CA LEU A 6 -15.13 17.67 -24.99
C LEU A 6 -15.55 16.19 -24.86
N PHE A 7 -15.48 15.43 -25.96
CA PHE A 7 -15.75 13.99 -25.96
C PHE A 7 -14.72 13.20 -25.14
N ALA A 8 -13.42 13.56 -25.20
CA ALA A 8 -12.41 12.93 -24.37
C ALA A 8 -12.61 13.22 -22.87
N ALA A 9 -12.98 14.45 -22.52
CA ALA A 9 -13.29 14.83 -21.13
C ALA A 9 -14.56 14.13 -20.62
N LEU A 10 -15.61 14.08 -21.44
CA LEU A 10 -16.86 13.38 -21.11
C LEU A 10 -16.64 11.87 -21.01
N SER A 11 -15.84 11.29 -21.91
CA SER A 11 -15.47 9.87 -21.85
C SER A 11 -14.63 9.54 -20.62
N ARG A 12 -13.71 10.42 -20.20
CA ARG A 12 -12.98 10.27 -18.93
C ARG A 12 -13.91 10.38 -17.73
N PHE A 13 -14.83 11.34 -17.73
CA PHE A 13 -15.81 11.53 -16.64
C PHE A 13 -16.75 10.33 -16.51
N ILE A 14 -17.30 9.85 -17.64
CA ILE A 14 -18.15 8.65 -17.66
C ILE A 14 -17.33 7.42 -17.26
N SER A 15 -16.11 7.25 -17.80
CA SER A 15 -15.24 6.16 -17.41
C SER A 15 -14.98 6.17 -15.90
N ASP A 16 -14.69 7.33 -15.30
CA ASP A 16 -14.44 7.49 -13.86
C ASP A 16 -15.65 7.11 -12.98
N GLN A 17 -16.87 7.32 -13.50
CA GLN A 17 -18.12 6.90 -12.86
C GLN A 17 -18.39 5.38 -12.97
N TYR A 18 -17.83 4.72 -13.98
CA TYR A 18 -17.92 3.26 -14.20
C TYR A 18 -16.66 2.50 -13.80
N VAL A 19 -15.65 3.16 -13.20
CA VAL A 19 -14.50 2.45 -12.63
C VAL A 19 -15.00 1.65 -11.44
N ASP A 20 -15.08 0.34 -11.62
CA ASP A 20 -15.18 -0.61 -10.51
C ASP A 20 -14.02 -0.35 -9.54
N ARG A 21 -14.34 0.26 -8.38
CA ARG A 21 -13.37 0.62 -7.33
C ARG A 21 -13.08 -0.55 -6.40
N GLY A 22 -13.65 -1.73 -6.67
CA GLY A 22 -13.68 -2.84 -5.74
C GLY A 22 -14.54 -2.53 -4.51
N TYR A 23 -14.47 -3.43 -3.53
CA TYR A 23 -15.16 -3.27 -2.25
C TYR A 23 -14.23 -3.64 -1.09
N ILE A 24 -14.50 -3.09 0.09
CA ILE A 24 -13.81 -3.48 1.33
C ILE A 24 -14.34 -4.85 1.73
N HIS A 25 -13.47 -5.85 1.72
CA HIS A 25 -13.80 -7.22 2.10
C HIS A 25 -13.72 -7.43 3.62
N ARG A 26 -12.68 -6.87 4.25
CA ARG A 26 -12.48 -6.96 5.71
C ARG A 26 -11.59 -5.83 6.22
N LYS A 27 -11.76 -5.52 7.50
CA LYS A 27 -10.95 -4.59 8.28
C LYS A 27 -10.42 -5.32 9.51
N TYR A 28 -9.15 -5.15 9.83
CA TYR A 28 -8.51 -5.83 10.94
C TYR A 28 -7.24 -5.10 11.37
N LEU A 29 -6.75 -5.41 12.57
CA LEU A 29 -5.47 -4.94 13.09
C LEU A 29 -4.41 -6.03 12.89
N LEU A 30 -3.20 -5.62 12.54
CA LEU A 30 -1.98 -6.42 12.63
C LEU A 30 -1.24 -5.97 13.89
N GLY A 31 -1.22 -6.82 14.92
CA GLY A 31 -0.61 -6.52 16.22
C GLY A 31 -0.90 -7.65 17.21
N GLU A 32 -0.37 -7.56 18.42
CA GLU A 32 -0.51 -8.62 19.43
C GLU A 32 -1.85 -8.61 20.18
N TYR A 33 -2.59 -7.48 20.23
CA TYR A 33 -3.59 -7.32 21.30
C TYR A 33 -4.96 -6.67 21.01
N ASP A 34 -5.46 -6.59 19.78
CA ASP A 34 -6.83 -6.03 19.61
C ASP A 34 -7.68 -6.71 18.52
N GLU A 35 -8.92 -7.05 18.88
CA GLU A 35 -9.98 -7.27 17.90
C GLU A 35 -10.40 -5.91 17.33
N TYR A 36 -10.45 -5.80 16.01
CA TYR A 36 -10.92 -4.58 15.36
C TYR A 36 -12.38 -4.27 15.73
N ASP A 37 -12.67 -3.03 16.13
CA ASP A 37 -14.00 -2.49 16.34
C ASP A 37 -14.30 -1.37 15.32
N GLU A 38 -15.49 -1.40 14.72
CA GLU A 38 -15.96 -0.38 13.78
C GLU A 38 -16.11 1.02 14.40
N SER A 39 -16.19 1.11 15.73
CA SER A 39 -16.26 2.39 16.44
C SER A 39 -14.90 3.11 16.58
N MET A 40 -13.80 2.44 16.22
CA MET A 40 -12.45 2.99 16.36
C MET A 40 -12.19 4.15 15.40
N THR A 41 -11.68 5.25 15.95
CA THR A 41 -11.28 6.44 15.17
C THR A 41 -9.78 6.55 15.00
N THR A 42 -8.99 5.76 15.72
CA THR A 42 -7.53 5.84 15.78
C THR A 42 -6.95 4.44 15.91
N VAL A 43 -5.79 4.21 15.31
CA VAL A 43 -5.08 2.93 15.43
C VAL A 43 -4.45 2.82 16.83
N PRO A 44 -4.62 1.69 17.55
CA PRO A 44 -4.02 1.48 18.85
C PRO A 44 -2.48 1.49 18.80
N GLU A 45 -1.88 1.58 19.99
CA GLU A 45 -0.44 1.38 20.16
C GLU A 45 -0.02 -0.02 19.67
N ASP A 46 1.20 -0.12 19.14
CA ASP A 46 1.79 -1.36 18.60
C ASP A 46 0.93 -2.11 17.54
N CYS A 47 0.02 -1.41 16.87
CA CYS A 47 -0.88 -1.98 15.87
C CYS A 47 -0.76 -1.29 14.50
N ILE A 48 -1.04 -2.04 13.44
CA ILE A 48 -1.26 -1.51 12.09
C ILE A 48 -2.68 -1.86 11.67
N TYR A 49 -3.49 -0.86 11.36
CA TYR A 49 -4.82 -1.05 10.80
C TYR A 49 -4.75 -1.37 9.31
N VAL A 50 -5.53 -2.37 8.89
CA VAL A 50 -5.55 -2.87 7.52
C VAL A 50 -6.98 -2.91 6.96
N GLU A 51 -7.16 -2.28 5.80
CA GLU A 51 -8.37 -2.47 4.98
C GLU A 51 -8.03 -3.36 3.79
N GLU A 52 -8.61 -4.56 3.72
CA GLU A 52 -8.46 -5.44 2.57
C GLU A 52 -9.54 -5.12 1.53
N TRP A 53 -9.10 -4.64 0.38
CA TRP A 53 -9.92 -4.35 -0.78
C TRP A 53 -9.86 -5.53 -1.75
N ARG A 54 -11.00 -5.86 -2.37
CA ARG A 54 -11.10 -6.90 -3.39
C ARG A 54 -11.73 -6.39 -4.68
N LYS A 55 -11.18 -6.85 -5.80
CA LYS A 55 -11.72 -6.65 -7.14
C LYS A 55 -11.37 -7.86 -7.99
N GLN A 56 -12.39 -8.65 -8.36
CA GLN A 56 -12.19 -9.93 -9.05
C GLN A 56 -11.21 -10.81 -8.25
N ASP A 57 -10.08 -11.19 -8.86
CA ASP A 57 -9.02 -11.99 -8.25
C ASP A 57 -7.89 -11.14 -7.63
N GLU A 58 -7.97 -9.81 -7.72
CA GLU A 58 -6.97 -8.89 -7.17
C GLU A 58 -7.32 -8.50 -5.72
N VAL A 59 -6.30 -8.51 -4.86
CA VAL A 59 -6.39 -8.09 -3.46
C VAL A 59 -5.37 -7.01 -3.20
N ARG A 60 -5.82 -5.88 -2.64
CA ARG A 60 -4.96 -4.79 -2.18
C ARG A 60 -5.26 -4.45 -0.73
N ARG A 61 -4.27 -3.94 -0.02
CA ARG A 61 -4.37 -3.62 1.39
C ARG A 61 -3.94 -2.20 1.63
N ARG A 62 -4.85 -1.39 2.16
CA ARG A 62 -4.50 -0.10 2.75
C ARG A 62 -3.94 -0.34 4.15
N VAL A 63 -2.92 0.41 4.52
CA VAL A 63 -2.36 0.40 5.88
C VAL A 63 -2.45 1.78 6.51
N ILE A 64 -2.74 1.81 7.80
CA ILE A 64 -2.69 3.00 8.66
C ILE A 64 -1.92 2.58 9.92
N TYR A 65 -0.96 3.39 10.34
CA TYR A 65 -0.05 3.03 11.42
C TYR A 65 -0.56 3.51 12.77
N GLU A 66 0.13 3.04 13.80
CA GLU A 66 -0.04 3.39 15.20
C GLU A 66 -0.36 4.88 15.42
N LEU A 67 -1.35 5.15 16.28
CA LEU A 67 -1.82 6.49 16.67
C LEU A 67 -2.33 7.37 15.53
N GLU A 68 -2.37 6.90 14.28
CA GLU A 68 -2.95 7.63 13.16
C GLU A 68 -4.48 7.51 13.14
N GLU A 69 -5.14 8.53 12.59
CA GLU A 69 -6.60 8.56 12.47
C GLU A 69 -7.09 7.59 11.39
N ILE A 70 -8.09 6.78 11.72
CA ILE A 70 -8.76 5.88 10.79
C ILE A 70 -9.77 6.69 9.98
N THR A 71 -9.30 7.22 8.85
CA THR A 71 -10.11 8.01 7.92
C THR A 71 -10.60 7.15 6.74
N PRO A 72 -11.77 7.45 6.13
CA PRO A 72 -12.18 6.78 4.89
C PRO A 72 -11.13 6.93 3.78
N TYR A 73 -10.91 5.88 2.99
CA TYR A 73 -9.99 5.96 1.86
C TYR A 73 -10.57 6.82 0.72
N GLU A 74 -9.81 7.82 0.28
CA GLU A 74 -10.14 8.67 -0.86
C GLU A 74 -9.36 8.22 -2.10
N GLY A 75 -10.06 7.71 -3.11
CA GLY A 75 -9.48 7.35 -4.40
C GLY A 75 -9.90 5.97 -4.92
N ASN A 76 -9.15 5.45 -5.88
CA ASN A 76 -9.31 4.08 -6.38
C ASN A 76 -8.17 3.20 -5.82
N PRO A 77 -8.47 2.21 -4.96
CA PRO A 77 -7.47 1.28 -4.42
C PRO A 77 -6.72 0.52 -5.51
N PHE A 78 -7.40 0.24 -6.62
CA PHE A 78 -6.91 -0.51 -7.77
C PHE A 78 -6.39 0.38 -8.90
N ALA A 79 -6.14 1.68 -8.63
CA ALA A 79 -5.48 2.53 -9.61
C ALA A 79 -4.05 2.00 -9.87
N PRO A 80 -3.52 2.14 -11.09
CA PRO A 80 -2.12 1.85 -11.38
C PRO A 80 -1.21 2.59 -10.40
N PHE A 81 -0.10 1.96 -10.01
CA PHE A 81 0.90 2.52 -9.10
C PHE A 81 2.30 2.34 -9.68
N LYS A 82 3.22 3.19 -9.27
CA LYS A 82 4.64 3.02 -9.60
C LYS A 82 5.22 1.99 -8.64
N ASN A 83 5.66 0.85 -9.16
CA ASN A 83 6.33 -0.14 -8.35
C ASN A 83 7.69 0.42 -7.88
N PRO A 84 7.93 0.57 -6.57
CA PRO A 84 9.20 1.11 -6.07
C PRO A 84 10.38 0.13 -6.19
N TRP A 85 10.13 -1.19 -6.20
CA TRP A 85 11.21 -2.18 -6.17
C TRP A 85 10.93 -3.44 -6.98
N ASN A 86 12.00 -4.05 -7.48
CA ASN A 86 11.95 -5.41 -8.04
C ASN A 86 12.13 -6.50 -6.97
N TRP A 87 12.80 -6.14 -5.86
CA TRP A 87 13.04 -7.02 -4.71
C TRP A 87 13.07 -6.18 -3.44
N ILE A 88 12.53 -6.71 -2.34
CA ILE A 88 12.64 -6.14 -1.00
C ILE A 88 12.82 -7.25 0.03
N GLY A 89 13.76 -7.06 0.96
CA GLY A 89 14.15 -8.11 1.88
C GLY A 89 15.22 -7.72 2.87
N ASP A 90 15.68 -8.69 3.64
CA ASP A 90 16.84 -8.55 4.52
C ASP A 90 18.08 -9.10 3.81
N ALA A 91 19.00 -8.20 3.45
CA ALA A 91 20.23 -8.54 2.75
C ALA A 91 21.20 -9.36 3.63
N SER A 92 21.06 -9.30 4.96
CA SER A 92 21.94 -10.04 5.86
C SER A 92 21.59 -11.53 5.95
N THR A 93 20.31 -11.87 5.75
CA THR A 93 19.78 -13.24 5.85
C THR A 93 19.25 -13.79 4.52
N ASP A 94 19.31 -13.01 3.44
CA ASP A 94 18.76 -13.34 2.11
C ASP A 94 17.26 -13.71 2.16
N VAL A 95 16.51 -13.01 3.03
CA VAL A 95 15.07 -13.23 3.17
C VAL A 95 14.33 -12.28 2.22
N ASP A 96 13.62 -12.85 1.25
CA ASP A 96 12.76 -12.13 0.32
C ASP A 96 11.33 -12.00 0.87
N ILE A 97 10.84 -10.76 0.97
CA ILE A 97 9.47 -10.45 1.40
C ILE A 97 8.65 -9.76 0.30
N THR A 98 9.14 -9.71 -0.94
CA THR A 98 8.53 -9.00 -2.07
C THR A 98 7.06 -9.37 -2.25
N ALA A 99 6.76 -10.67 -2.42
CA ALA A 99 5.38 -11.13 -2.60
C ALA A 99 4.46 -10.85 -1.39
N ALA A 100 5.03 -10.75 -0.17
CA ALA A 100 4.26 -10.40 1.00
C ALA A 100 3.86 -8.92 0.98
N VAL A 101 4.82 -8.05 0.62
CA VAL A 101 4.72 -6.59 0.56
C VAL A 101 3.92 -6.12 -0.66
N ASP A 102 3.94 -6.84 -1.79
CA ASP A 102 3.24 -6.47 -3.03
C ASP A 102 1.74 -6.21 -2.83
N ARG A 103 1.14 -6.94 -1.88
CA ARG A 103 -0.29 -6.81 -1.54
C ARG A 103 -0.62 -5.46 -0.87
N TYR A 104 0.39 -4.71 -0.46
CA TYR A 104 0.31 -3.38 0.15
C TYR A 104 0.72 -2.27 -0.82
N LEU A 105 1.04 -2.60 -2.08
CA LEU A 105 1.30 -1.62 -3.13
C LEU A 105 -0.02 -1.02 -3.64
N MET A 106 -0.63 -0.21 -2.78
CA MET A 106 -1.85 0.54 -3.05
C MET A 106 -1.50 2.04 -3.06
N PRO A 107 -1.91 2.81 -4.08
CA PRO A 107 -1.68 4.24 -4.12
C PRO A 107 -2.06 4.95 -2.82
N GLY A 108 -1.21 5.85 -2.37
CA GLY A 108 -1.43 6.60 -1.13
C GLY A 108 -0.94 5.90 0.14
N ASN A 109 -0.66 4.59 0.10
CA ASN A 109 0.04 3.93 1.20
C ASN A 109 1.44 4.49 1.37
N GLU A 110 1.93 4.40 2.60
CA GLU A 110 3.34 4.55 2.94
C GLU A 110 3.80 3.24 3.56
N ILE A 111 4.76 2.57 2.94
CA ILE A 111 5.34 1.33 3.47
C ILE A 111 6.42 1.72 4.46
N ARG A 112 6.24 1.42 5.75
CA ARG A 112 7.19 1.73 6.82
C ARG A 112 7.86 0.46 7.34
N LEU A 113 8.95 0.64 8.08
CA LEU A 113 9.71 -0.45 8.68
C LEU A 113 8.81 -1.36 9.55
N ASP A 114 7.87 -0.78 10.29
CA ASP A 114 6.95 -1.51 11.17
C ASP A 114 6.20 -2.62 10.44
N LEU A 115 5.71 -2.34 9.22
CA LEU A 115 5.04 -3.35 8.39
C LEU A 115 6.01 -4.44 7.92
N LEU A 116 7.25 -4.08 7.57
CA LEU A 116 8.25 -5.02 7.09
C LEU A 116 8.73 -5.96 8.21
N LEU A 117 8.88 -5.44 9.42
CA LEU A 117 9.29 -6.21 10.59
C LEU A 117 8.27 -7.30 10.95
N LEU A 118 6.97 -7.07 10.68
CA LEU A 118 5.94 -8.11 10.83
C LEU A 118 6.19 -9.33 9.93
N PHE A 119 6.83 -9.15 8.76
CA PHE A 119 7.16 -10.26 7.87
C PHE A 119 8.48 -10.94 8.25
N LEU A 120 9.44 -10.19 8.78
CA LEU A 120 10.82 -10.66 8.94
C LEU A 120 11.09 -11.46 10.22
N ARG A 121 10.17 -11.55 11.19
CA ARG A 121 10.19 -12.43 12.39
C ARG A 121 11.47 -12.45 13.25
N SER A 122 12.50 -11.67 12.94
CA SER A 122 13.80 -11.65 13.62
C SER A 122 14.12 -10.22 14.07
N HIS A 123 14.86 -10.06 15.18
CA HIS A 123 14.93 -8.80 15.93
C HIS A 123 16.36 -8.30 16.16
N SER A 124 17.38 -8.96 15.62
CA SER A 124 18.78 -8.54 15.80
C SER A 124 19.50 -8.44 14.47
N HIS A 125 19.96 -7.22 14.16
CA HIS A 125 20.85 -6.89 13.03
C HIS A 125 20.30 -7.09 11.62
N MET A 126 19.06 -6.67 11.36
CA MET A 126 18.51 -6.66 10.00
C MET A 126 19.09 -5.52 9.16
N SER A 127 19.40 -5.83 7.90
CA SER A 127 19.72 -4.83 6.88
C SER A 127 18.64 -4.87 5.83
N ILE A 128 17.52 -4.19 6.11
CA ILE A 128 16.39 -4.14 5.17
C ILE A 128 16.79 -3.27 3.99
N MET A 129 16.72 -3.85 2.81
CA MET A 129 17.10 -3.23 1.55
C MET A 129 16.06 -3.54 0.48
N TYR A 130 16.06 -2.74 -0.57
CA TYR A 130 15.29 -3.02 -1.78
C TYR A 130 16.11 -2.70 -3.03
N THR A 131 15.80 -3.38 -4.13
CA THR A 131 16.37 -3.09 -5.44
C THR A 131 15.42 -2.14 -6.17
N ASP A 132 15.87 -0.92 -6.44
CA ASP A 132 15.07 0.09 -7.14
C ASP A 132 14.55 -0.44 -8.48
N ALA A 133 13.25 -0.24 -8.74
CA ALA A 133 12.63 -0.81 -9.94
C ALA A 133 13.16 -0.18 -11.24
N ALA A 134 13.60 1.07 -11.21
CA ALA A 134 14.02 1.83 -12.38
C ALA A 134 15.53 1.72 -12.64
N SER A 135 16.36 1.89 -11.62
CA SER A 135 17.82 1.85 -11.77
C SER A 135 18.42 0.46 -11.58
N GLY A 136 17.76 -0.41 -10.81
CA GLY A 136 18.31 -1.69 -10.40
C GLY A 136 19.34 -1.58 -9.27
N ASP A 137 19.51 -0.41 -8.66
CA ASP A 137 20.43 -0.20 -7.55
C ASP A 137 19.88 -0.78 -6.25
N GLU A 138 20.76 -1.32 -5.42
CA GLU A 138 20.41 -1.73 -4.06
C GLU A 138 20.42 -0.53 -3.12
N ILE A 139 19.29 -0.29 -2.46
CA ILE A 139 19.06 0.86 -1.60
C ILE A 139 18.66 0.37 -0.20
N VAL A 140 19.26 0.97 0.83
CA VAL A 140 18.84 0.75 2.22
C VAL A 140 17.44 1.31 2.43
N PHE A 141 16.56 0.52 3.03
CA PHE A 141 15.18 0.94 3.23
C PHE A 141 15.12 2.21 4.13
N PRO A 142 14.43 3.28 3.69
CA PRO A 142 14.45 4.54 4.40
C PRO A 142 13.66 4.47 5.71
N ASN A 143 14.17 5.12 6.77
CA ASN A 143 13.50 5.18 8.08
C ASN A 143 12.10 5.82 8.01
N LYS A 144 11.88 6.72 7.05
CA LYS A 144 10.57 7.38 6.86
C LYS A 144 9.57 6.49 6.11
N GLY A 145 10.02 5.39 5.51
CA GLY A 145 9.21 4.57 4.62
C GLY A 145 9.19 5.08 3.18
N VAL A 146 8.45 4.35 2.34
CA VAL A 146 8.30 4.60 0.90
C VAL A 146 6.83 4.82 0.57
N ARG A 147 6.51 6.01 0.06
CA ARG A 147 5.17 6.36 -0.42
C ARG A 147 4.89 5.65 -1.74
N ILE A 148 3.74 4.99 -1.85
CA ILE A 148 3.28 4.38 -3.09
C ILE A 148 2.54 5.43 -3.91
N GLU A 149 3.15 5.81 -5.04
CA GLU A 149 2.59 6.80 -5.96
C GLU A 149 1.65 6.14 -6.96
N ALA A 150 0.57 6.85 -7.34
CA ALA A 150 -0.24 6.47 -8.48
C ALA A 150 0.55 6.64 -9.79
N ASP A 151 0.46 5.65 -10.68
CA ASP A 151 1.01 5.73 -12.02
C ASP A 151 0.00 6.45 -12.93
N GLY A 152 0.32 7.70 -13.27
CA GLY A 152 -0.58 8.60 -14.03
C GLY A 152 -1.01 9.88 -13.30
N ALA A 153 -0.45 10.20 -12.13
CA ALA A 153 -0.55 11.55 -11.57
C ALA A 153 0.38 12.51 -12.33
N VAL A 154 -0.18 13.21 -13.33
CA VAL A 154 0.36 14.46 -13.90
C VAL A 154 -0.57 15.60 -13.52
#